data_AF-A0AAV6J994-F1
#
_entry.id   AF-A0AAV6J994-F1
#
_cell.length_a   1.000
_cell.length_b   1.000
_cell.length_c   1.000
_cell.angle_alpha   90.00
_cell.angle_beta   90.00
_cell.angle_gamma   90.00
#
_symmetry.space_group_name_H-M   'P 1'
#
loop_
_entity.id
_entity.type
_entity.pdbx_description
1 polymer ?
#
loop_
_entity_poly.entity_id
_entity_poly.type
_entity_poly.pdbx_seq_one_letter_code
_entity_poly.pdbx_strand_id
1 'polypeptide(L)'
;MNRDEEPASLISFESVETPLQTAIIRQPSPPPVLADVQDLIPPSDPVTEADHGMEYSLSGGLVSSESPLQLHISTTLMDSFMKLAKSNTDKNLETCGVLAGSLKNRKFYVTALIIPKQESTSDSCQTTNEEEIFEVQDKQSLFPLGWIHTHPTQSCFMSSIDVHTHYSYQIMLPEAIAIVMAPKDSSRNHGIFRLTTPGGMSVIRQCPRRGFHPHDPPPDGGPIYKQCTDVYMDPKVKFDVIDLR
;
A
#
# COMPACT_ATOMS: atom_id res chain seq x y z
N MET A 1 -40.70 19.44 67.30
CA MET A 1 -41.63 19.69 66.18
C MET A 1 -41.04 20.80 65.33
N ASN A 2 -41.04 20.56 64.03
CA ASN A 2 -40.65 21.39 62.89
C ASN A 2 -39.16 21.63 62.61
N ARG A 3 -38.79 21.05 61.46
CA ARG A 3 -37.64 21.29 60.60
C ARG A 3 -37.74 22.68 59.96
N ASP A 4 -36.58 23.18 59.51
CA ASP A 4 -36.27 23.71 58.17
C ASP A 4 -35.01 24.58 58.33
N GLU A 5 -33.83 24.05 58.00
CA GLU A 5 -33.14 23.99 56.70
C GLU A 5 -32.03 25.07 56.61
N GLU A 6 -30.94 24.68 55.95
CA GLU A 6 -29.54 25.10 56.09
C GLU A 6 -29.15 26.53 55.59
N PRO A 7 -27.91 26.97 55.84
CA PRO A 7 -27.59 28.38 56.08
C PRO A 7 -26.92 29.12 54.90
N ALA A 8 -26.58 30.36 55.26
CA ALA A 8 -26.05 31.47 54.49
C ALA A 8 -24.61 31.35 53.97
N SER A 9 -24.41 32.08 52.87
CA SER A 9 -23.29 32.98 52.54
C SER A 9 -21.82 32.49 52.58
N LEU A 10 -21.26 32.42 51.36
CA LEU A 10 -20.04 33.10 50.89
C LEU A 10 -18.79 32.97 51.77
N ILE A 11 -17.95 31.99 51.42
CA ILE A 11 -16.55 31.95 51.82
C ILE A 11 -15.70 32.13 50.56
N SER A 12 -14.97 33.24 50.52
CA SER A 12 -13.95 33.55 49.52
C SER A 12 -12.72 32.69 49.80
N PHE A 13 -12.25 31.96 48.78
CA PHE A 13 -10.90 31.41 48.74
C PHE A 13 -10.25 31.80 47.43
N GLU A 14 -9.40 32.82 47.52
CA GLU A 14 -8.41 33.18 46.52
C GLU A 14 -7.43 32.02 46.40
N SER A 15 -7.41 31.36 45.24
CA SER A 15 -6.39 30.37 44.88
C SER A 15 -5.83 30.76 43.53
N VAL A 16 -4.58 31.21 43.57
CA VAL A 16 -3.77 31.70 42.47
C VAL A 16 -3.66 30.62 41.38
N GLU A 17 -4.24 30.86 40.21
CA GLU A 17 -4.00 30.06 39.01
C GLU A 17 -2.60 30.37 38.46
N THR A 18 -1.65 29.48 38.72
CA THR A 18 -0.42 29.39 37.92
C THR A 18 -0.71 28.60 36.64
N PRO A 19 -0.41 29.12 35.43
CA PRO A 19 -0.57 28.36 34.20
C PRO A 19 0.53 27.29 34.13
N LEU A 20 0.14 26.01 34.18
CA LEU A 20 0.99 24.90 33.77
C LEU A 20 1.22 25.03 32.25
N GLN A 21 2.34 25.64 31.87
CA GLN A 21 2.87 25.55 30.52
C GLN A 21 3.26 24.10 30.26
N THR A 22 2.37 23.36 29.62
CA THR A 22 2.73 22.09 28.96
C THR A 22 3.70 22.43 27.85
N ALA A 23 5.00 22.29 28.12
CA ALA A 23 6.05 22.40 27.12
C ALA A 23 5.86 21.23 26.13
N ILE A 24 5.18 21.52 25.02
CA ILE A 24 5.16 20.66 23.84
C ILE A 24 6.60 20.59 23.34
N ILE A 25 7.30 19.49 23.63
CA ILE A 25 8.57 19.17 22.99
C ILE A 25 8.23 18.90 21.52
N ARG A 26 8.39 19.92 20.67
CA ARG A 26 8.34 19.74 19.21
C ARG A 26 9.51 18.86 18.82
N GLN A 27 9.21 17.62 18.42
CA GLN A 27 10.16 16.74 17.79
C GLN A 27 10.63 17.39 16.48
N PRO A 28 11.95 17.55 16.24
CA PRO A 28 12.43 18.14 14.99
C PRO A 28 12.07 17.21 13.82
N SER A 29 11.46 17.78 12.79
CA SER A 29 11.22 17.08 11.53
C SER A 29 12.53 16.59 10.93
N PRO A 30 12.60 15.37 10.38
CA PRO A 30 13.81 14.85 9.78
C PRO A 30 14.24 15.76 8.61
N PRO A 31 15.55 16.01 8.43
CA PRO A 31 16.02 16.86 7.35
C PRO A 31 15.74 16.18 6.00
N PRO A 32 15.52 16.97 4.92
CA PRO A 32 15.37 16.41 3.59
C PRO A 32 16.70 15.77 3.19
N VAL A 33 16.71 14.45 3.02
CA VAL A 33 17.87 13.72 2.49
C VAL A 33 17.92 13.97 0.97
N LEU A 34 18.57 15.05 0.56
CA LEU A 34 19.12 15.16 -0.78
C LEU A 34 20.42 14.36 -0.80
N ALA A 35 20.33 13.06 -1.05
CA ALA A 35 21.48 12.28 -1.43
C ALA A 35 21.69 12.45 -2.94
N ASP A 36 22.59 13.34 -3.33
CA ASP A 36 23.14 13.35 -4.69
C ASP A 36 23.95 12.06 -4.87
N VAL A 37 23.40 11.11 -5.62
CA VAL A 37 24.14 9.93 -6.06
C VAL A 37 25.02 10.37 -7.21
N GLN A 38 26.29 10.65 -6.94
CA GLN A 38 27.28 10.84 -7.99
C GLN A 38 27.57 9.49 -8.65
N ASP A 39 27.05 9.31 -9.86
CA ASP A 39 27.42 8.19 -10.73
C ASP A 39 28.91 8.32 -11.09
N LEU A 40 29.74 7.46 -10.49
CA LEU A 40 31.15 7.31 -10.84
C LEU A 40 31.25 6.60 -12.19
N ILE A 41 31.36 7.38 -13.27
CA ILE A 41 31.76 6.88 -14.59
C ILE A 41 33.28 6.67 -14.58
N PRO A 42 33.79 5.44 -14.82
CA PRO A 42 35.23 5.24 -14.99
C PRO A 42 35.67 5.78 -16.37
N PRO A 43 36.84 6.43 -16.47
CA PRO A 43 37.33 6.94 -17.74
C PRO A 43 37.77 5.80 -18.67
N SER A 44 37.27 5.85 -19.90
CA SER A 44 37.74 5.04 -21.02
C SER A 44 39.04 5.60 -21.59
N ASP A 45 40.07 4.77 -21.70
CA ASP A 45 41.08 4.86 -22.77
C ASP A 45 41.78 3.50 -23.01
N PRO A 46 42.33 3.24 -24.22
CA PRO A 46 42.46 1.90 -24.78
C PRO A 46 43.89 1.36 -24.73
N VAL A 47 44.09 0.07 -24.42
CA VAL A 47 45.35 -0.64 -24.71
C VAL A 47 45.09 -2.11 -25.07
N THR A 48 45.70 -2.49 -26.19
CA THR A 48 45.67 -3.78 -26.89
C THR A 48 46.60 -4.82 -26.25
N GLU A 49 46.13 -6.08 -26.26
CA GLU A 49 46.84 -7.39 -26.26
C GLU A 49 48.00 -7.69 -25.28
N ALA A 50 47.84 -8.74 -24.47
CA ALA A 50 48.53 -10.02 -24.67
C ALA A 50 48.14 -11.07 -23.60
N ASP A 51 48.10 -12.32 -24.07
CA ASP A 51 47.84 -13.60 -23.43
C ASP A 51 48.60 -13.85 -22.10
N HIS A 52 47.94 -14.49 -21.12
CA HIS A 52 48.43 -15.65 -20.37
C HIS A 52 47.59 -15.96 -19.11
N GLY A 53 47.00 -17.16 -19.09
CA GLY A 53 47.10 -18.03 -17.91
C GLY A 53 45.91 -18.11 -16.95
N MET A 54 45.42 -19.35 -16.81
CA MET A 54 44.67 -19.91 -15.67
C MET A 54 43.17 -19.58 -15.59
N GLU A 55 42.38 -20.46 -16.21
CA GLU A 55 40.93 -20.56 -16.07
C GLU A 55 40.57 -21.01 -14.64
N TYR A 56 40.48 -20.04 -13.73
CA TYR A 56 39.67 -20.23 -12.53
C TYR A 56 38.21 -20.16 -12.95
N SER A 57 37.52 -21.29 -12.88
CA SER A 57 36.06 -21.35 -12.99
C SER A 57 35.43 -20.54 -11.86
N LEU A 58 35.33 -19.23 -12.06
CA LEU A 58 34.36 -18.41 -11.37
C LEU A 58 33.04 -18.72 -12.06
N SER A 59 32.37 -19.77 -11.59
CA SER A 59 30.93 -19.89 -11.71
C SER A 59 30.32 -18.66 -11.04
N GLY A 60 30.28 -17.55 -11.78
CA GLY A 60 29.46 -16.40 -11.48
C GLY A 60 28.06 -16.95 -11.32
N GLY A 61 27.60 -17.01 -10.08
CA GLY A 61 26.25 -17.40 -9.75
C GLY A 61 25.33 -16.47 -10.52
N LEU A 62 24.86 -16.98 -11.66
CA LEU A 62 23.68 -16.50 -12.34
C LEU A 62 22.67 -16.27 -11.23
N VAL A 63 22.31 -15.01 -10.99
CA VAL A 63 21.18 -14.66 -10.13
C VAL A 63 20.02 -15.42 -10.74
N SER A 64 19.70 -16.56 -10.14
CA SER A 64 18.59 -17.38 -10.56
C SER A 64 17.40 -16.45 -10.45
N SER A 65 16.78 -16.14 -11.59
CA SER A 65 15.52 -15.41 -11.64
C SER A 65 14.49 -16.32 -10.98
N GLU A 66 14.48 -16.38 -9.64
CA GLU A 66 13.50 -17.15 -8.90
C GLU A 66 12.12 -16.62 -9.31
N SER A 67 11.26 -17.53 -9.75
CA SER A 67 9.87 -17.20 -10.08
C SER A 67 9.23 -16.49 -8.89
N PRO A 68 8.39 -15.45 -9.11
CA PRO A 68 7.70 -14.75 -8.04
C PRO A 68 7.02 -15.72 -7.08
N LEU A 69 7.02 -15.42 -5.78
CA LEU A 69 6.35 -16.28 -4.82
C LEU A 69 4.84 -16.28 -5.10
N GLN A 70 4.22 -17.46 -4.95
CA GLN A 70 2.78 -17.61 -5.15
C GLN A 70 2.02 -16.85 -4.06
N LEU A 71 0.97 -16.13 -4.45
CA LEU A 71 0.06 -15.46 -3.52
C LEU A 71 -1.30 -16.15 -3.55
N HIS A 72 -1.80 -16.55 -2.39
CA HIS A 72 -3.07 -17.24 -2.21
C HIS A 72 -4.07 -16.32 -1.54
N ILE A 73 -5.27 -16.20 -2.12
CA ILE A 73 -6.34 -15.32 -1.63
C ILE A 73 -7.68 -16.05 -1.66
N SER A 74 -8.53 -15.77 -0.68
CA SER A 74 -9.89 -16.31 -0.65
C SER A 74 -10.81 -15.54 -1.59
N THR A 75 -11.59 -16.23 -2.42
CA THR A 75 -12.62 -15.56 -3.25
C THR A 75 -13.68 -14.87 -2.38
N THR A 76 -13.99 -15.44 -1.22
CA THR A 76 -14.96 -14.88 -0.27
C THR A 76 -14.45 -13.61 0.42
N LEU A 77 -13.15 -13.31 0.34
CA LEU A 77 -12.57 -12.04 0.78
C LEU A 77 -13.09 -10.89 -0.10
N MET A 78 -13.05 -11.06 -1.42
CA MET A 78 -13.55 -10.06 -2.37
C MET A 78 -15.05 -9.80 -2.17
N ASP A 79 -15.83 -10.87 -1.92
CA ASP A 79 -17.26 -10.74 -1.60
C ASP A 79 -17.49 -10.00 -0.28
N SER A 80 -16.68 -10.30 0.74
CA SER A 80 -16.77 -9.66 2.05
C SER A 80 -16.40 -8.17 1.97
N PHE A 81 -15.36 -7.84 1.20
CA PHE A 81 -15.00 -6.47 0.89
C PHE A 81 -16.15 -5.71 0.22
N MET A 82 -16.77 -6.29 -0.81
CA MET A 82 -17.91 -5.65 -1.50
C MET A 82 -19.12 -5.42 -0.59
N LYS A 83 -19.35 -6.29 0.40
CA LYS A 83 -20.40 -6.06 1.43
C LYS A 83 -20.07 -4.86 2.30
N LEU A 84 -18.81 -4.70 2.70
CA LEU A 84 -18.35 -3.58 3.54
C LEU A 84 -18.33 -2.25 2.79
N ALA A 85 -18.03 -2.29 1.48
CA ALA A 85 -18.00 -1.13 0.60
C ALA A 85 -19.39 -0.72 0.08
N LYS A 86 -20.42 -1.58 0.21
CA LYS A 86 -21.73 -1.42 -0.45
C LYS A 86 -22.34 -0.02 -0.31
N SER A 87 -22.37 0.54 0.90
CA SER A 87 -22.95 1.87 1.14
C SER A 87 -22.25 2.96 0.33
N ASN A 88 -20.92 2.92 0.23
CA ASN A 88 -20.15 3.88 -0.55
C ASN A 88 -20.33 3.61 -2.05
N THR A 89 -20.26 2.35 -2.47
CA THR A 89 -20.47 1.95 -3.87
C THR A 89 -21.84 2.40 -4.40
N ASP A 90 -22.91 2.25 -3.60
CA ASP A 90 -24.26 2.71 -3.96
C ASP A 90 -24.34 4.25 -4.11
N LYS A 91 -23.48 4.99 -3.39
CA LYS A 91 -23.35 6.46 -3.46
C LYS A 91 -22.32 6.92 -4.50
N ASN A 92 -21.80 6.01 -5.34
CA ASN A 92 -20.71 6.29 -6.28
C ASN A 92 -19.46 6.85 -5.59
N LEU A 93 -19.10 6.30 -4.43
CA LEU A 93 -17.86 6.58 -3.72
C LEU A 93 -16.98 5.34 -3.70
N GLU A 94 -15.69 5.52 -3.96
CA GLU A 94 -14.71 4.45 -3.85
C GLU A 94 -14.50 4.05 -2.40
N THR A 95 -14.01 2.83 -2.19
CA THR A 95 -13.58 2.32 -0.89
C THR A 95 -12.33 1.50 -1.12
N CYS A 96 -11.33 1.61 -0.25
CA CYS A 96 -10.13 0.77 -0.22
C CYS A 96 -10.07 -0.10 1.04
N GLY A 97 -9.35 -1.20 0.92
CA GLY A 97 -8.91 -2.06 2.01
C GLY A 97 -7.47 -2.53 1.77
N VAL A 98 -6.77 -2.84 2.85
CA VAL A 98 -5.40 -3.36 2.81
C VAL A 98 -5.43 -4.88 2.91
N LEU A 99 -4.68 -5.55 2.04
CA LEU A 99 -4.48 -6.99 2.06
C LEU A 99 -3.23 -7.29 2.88
N ALA A 100 -3.40 -7.95 4.01
CA ALA A 100 -2.31 -8.33 4.88
C ALA A 100 -2.29 -9.86 5.08
N GLY A 101 -1.13 -10.43 5.35
CA GLY A 101 -1.05 -11.88 5.41
C GLY A 101 0.26 -12.47 5.88
N SER A 102 0.38 -13.79 5.74
CA SER A 102 1.53 -14.54 6.24
C SER A 102 2.27 -15.26 5.12
N LEU A 103 3.56 -15.53 5.35
CA LEU A 103 4.40 -16.34 4.47
C LEU A 103 4.55 -17.73 5.07
N LYS A 104 4.12 -18.77 4.33
CA LYS A 104 4.27 -20.17 4.75
C LYS A 104 4.74 -21.02 3.58
N ASN A 105 5.79 -21.82 3.79
CA ASN A 105 6.33 -22.73 2.78
C ASN A 105 6.63 -22.01 1.44
N ARG A 106 7.22 -20.81 1.50
CA ARG A 106 7.50 -19.95 0.34
C ARG A 106 6.25 -19.57 -0.48
N LYS A 107 5.09 -19.46 0.18
CA LYS A 107 3.84 -18.97 -0.41
C LYS A 107 3.20 -17.94 0.50
N PHE A 108 2.77 -16.83 -0.07
CA PHE A 108 2.01 -15.83 0.64
C PHE A 108 0.54 -16.25 0.71
N TYR A 109 -0.08 -16.00 1.86
CA TYR A 109 -1.50 -16.20 2.08
C TYR A 109 -2.09 -14.90 2.61
N VAL A 110 -3.07 -14.33 1.89
CA VAL A 110 -3.85 -13.20 2.38
C VAL A 110 -4.77 -13.71 3.49
N THR A 111 -4.46 -13.35 4.73
CA THR A 111 -5.16 -13.82 5.93
C THR A 111 -5.83 -12.68 6.72
N ALA A 112 -5.68 -11.44 6.28
CA ALA A 112 -6.38 -10.31 6.88
C ALA A 112 -6.80 -9.30 5.79
N LEU A 113 -8.06 -8.88 5.87
CA LEU A 113 -8.59 -7.72 5.15
C LEU A 113 -8.78 -6.60 6.17
N ILE A 114 -7.97 -5.56 6.07
CA ILE A 114 -8.05 -4.39 6.93
C ILE A 114 -8.82 -3.30 6.18
N ILE A 115 -9.92 -2.80 6.75
CA ILE A 115 -10.64 -1.64 6.22
C ILE A 115 -10.21 -0.40 7.00
N PRO A 116 -9.31 0.43 6.46
CA PRO A 116 -8.81 1.59 7.18
C PRO A 116 -9.85 2.71 7.22
N LYS A 117 -9.63 3.67 8.13
CA LYS A 117 -10.20 5.01 7.99
C LYS A 117 -9.72 5.59 6.66
N GLN A 118 -10.62 6.29 5.97
CA GLN A 118 -10.36 6.75 4.62
C GLN A 118 -11.28 7.89 4.23
N GLU A 119 -10.80 8.74 3.35
CA GLU A 119 -11.58 9.73 2.62
C GLU A 119 -11.86 9.22 1.21
N SER A 120 -13.11 9.30 0.77
CA SER A 120 -13.57 8.73 -0.49
C SER A 120 -14.19 9.79 -1.39
N THR A 121 -13.87 9.70 -2.68
CA THR A 121 -14.53 10.41 -3.77
C THR A 121 -15.07 9.40 -4.78
N SER A 122 -15.58 9.85 -5.92
CA SER A 122 -16.03 8.96 -6.99
C SER A 122 -14.92 8.33 -7.82
N ASP A 123 -13.68 8.79 -7.67
CA ASP A 123 -12.53 8.37 -8.48
C ASP A 123 -11.26 8.07 -7.65
N SER A 124 -11.34 8.20 -6.34
CA SER A 124 -10.23 7.96 -5.43
C SER A 124 -10.68 7.62 -4.03
N CYS A 125 -9.85 6.86 -3.32
CA CYS A 125 -9.95 6.63 -1.89
C CYS A 125 -8.55 6.76 -1.28
N GLN A 126 -8.44 7.55 -0.22
CA GLN A 126 -7.18 7.83 0.46
C GLN A 126 -7.30 7.37 1.90
N THR A 127 -6.34 6.54 2.34
CA THR A 127 -6.25 6.14 3.74
C THR A 127 -5.96 7.33 4.63
N THR A 128 -6.48 7.27 5.84
CA THR A 128 -6.11 8.16 6.94
C THR A 128 -5.69 7.29 8.13
N ASN A 129 -4.85 7.84 9.00
CA ASN A 129 -4.35 7.14 10.18
C ASN A 129 -3.62 5.83 9.85
N GLU A 130 -2.68 5.87 8.89
CA GLU A 130 -1.89 4.72 8.47
C GLU A 130 -1.10 4.06 9.61
N GLU A 131 -0.85 4.76 10.70
CA GLU A 131 -0.29 4.21 11.93
C GLU A 131 -1.13 3.05 12.50
N GLU A 132 -2.46 3.12 12.41
CA GLU A 132 -3.34 2.05 12.91
C GLU A 132 -3.24 0.79 12.04
N ILE A 133 -3.07 0.96 10.72
CA ILE A 133 -2.82 -0.13 9.78
C ILE A 133 -1.49 -0.81 10.12
N PHE A 134 -0.45 0.00 10.33
CA PHE A 134 0.87 -0.49 10.71
C PHE A 134 0.83 -1.23 12.05
N GLU A 135 0.14 -0.70 13.06
CA GLU A 135 -0.01 -1.37 14.36
C GLU A 135 -0.66 -2.75 14.24
N VAL A 136 -1.72 -2.87 13.43
CA VAL A 136 -2.37 -4.17 13.18
C VAL A 136 -1.39 -5.15 12.53
N GLN A 137 -0.65 -4.69 11.51
CA GLN A 137 0.32 -5.51 10.80
C GLN A 137 1.46 -5.95 11.71
N ASP A 138 2.04 -5.04 12.49
CA ASP A 138 3.16 -5.31 13.40
C ASP A 138 2.76 -6.28 14.52
N LYS A 139 1.66 -5.99 15.24
CA LYS A 139 1.17 -6.83 16.35
C LYS A 139 0.88 -8.27 15.91
N GLN A 140 0.46 -8.47 14.66
CA GLN A 140 0.11 -9.77 14.11
C GLN A 140 1.19 -10.36 13.19
N SER A 141 2.33 -9.68 13.02
CA SER A 141 3.42 -10.09 12.12
C SER A 141 2.96 -10.34 10.67
N LEU A 142 2.10 -9.44 10.16
CA LEU A 142 1.51 -9.56 8.82
C LEU A 142 2.30 -8.76 7.78
N PHE A 143 2.55 -9.39 6.63
CA PHE A 143 3.11 -8.74 5.46
C PHE A 143 2.07 -7.86 4.74
N PRO A 144 2.46 -6.70 4.18
CA PRO A 144 1.60 -5.87 3.33
C PRO A 144 1.51 -6.47 1.92
N LEU A 145 0.61 -7.42 1.73
CA LEU A 145 0.47 -8.19 0.49
C LEU A 145 -0.22 -7.43 -0.65
N GLY A 146 -0.69 -6.21 -0.40
CA GLY A 146 -1.32 -5.37 -1.40
C GLY A 146 -2.55 -4.65 -0.87
N TRP A 147 -3.45 -4.33 -1.78
CA TRP A 147 -4.66 -3.59 -1.49
C TRP A 147 -5.79 -3.95 -2.46
N ILE A 148 -7.01 -3.62 -2.06
CA ILE A 148 -8.23 -3.84 -2.84
C ILE A 148 -9.05 -2.55 -2.80
N HIS A 149 -9.59 -2.11 -3.94
CA HIS A 149 -10.51 -0.97 -3.98
C HIS A 149 -11.65 -1.17 -4.96
N THR A 150 -12.67 -0.32 -4.87
CA THR A 150 -13.82 -0.35 -5.77
C THR A 150 -13.73 0.74 -6.83
N HIS A 151 -14.09 0.40 -8.06
CA HIS A 151 -14.57 1.32 -9.08
C HIS A 151 -16.10 1.23 -9.16
N PRO A 152 -16.89 2.09 -8.49
CA PRO A 152 -18.34 1.92 -8.39
C PRO A 152 -19.07 1.96 -9.73
N THR A 153 -18.55 2.74 -10.69
CA THR A 153 -19.15 2.92 -12.01
C THR A 153 -18.19 2.69 -13.17
N GLN A 154 -16.89 2.82 -12.93
CA GLN A 154 -15.85 2.71 -13.93
C GLN A 154 -15.58 1.24 -14.28
N SER A 155 -14.91 1.03 -15.42
CA SER A 155 -14.46 -0.28 -15.82
C SER A 155 -13.31 -0.78 -14.94
N CYS A 156 -12.98 -2.07 -15.08
CA CYS A 156 -11.89 -2.71 -14.35
C CYS A 156 -10.52 -2.42 -15.01
N PHE A 157 -9.80 -1.41 -14.50
CA PHE A 157 -8.44 -1.03 -14.90
C PHE A 157 -7.70 -0.37 -13.72
N MET A 158 -6.38 -0.13 -13.86
CA MET A 158 -5.61 0.66 -12.89
C MET A 158 -5.56 2.12 -13.34
N SER A 159 -6.13 3.02 -12.54
CA SER A 159 -6.10 4.45 -12.76
C SER A 159 -4.68 5.04 -12.59
N SER A 160 -4.52 6.33 -12.94
CA SER A 160 -3.29 7.08 -12.67
C SER A 160 -2.96 7.10 -11.17
N ILE A 161 -3.96 7.29 -10.31
CA ILE A 161 -3.78 7.28 -8.86
C ILE A 161 -3.43 5.87 -8.37
N ASP A 162 -4.04 4.84 -8.96
CA ASP A 162 -3.83 3.45 -8.56
C ASP A 162 -2.41 3.01 -8.83
N VAL A 163 -1.84 3.34 -10.00
CA VAL A 163 -0.46 2.96 -10.34
C VAL A 163 0.57 3.64 -9.44
N HIS A 164 0.32 4.89 -9.03
CA HIS A 164 1.16 5.61 -8.06
C HIS A 164 1.04 5.03 -6.65
N THR A 165 -0.18 4.70 -6.23
CA THR A 165 -0.42 4.04 -4.93
C THR A 165 0.25 2.68 -4.88
N HIS A 166 0.05 1.88 -5.92
CA HIS A 166 0.57 0.52 -5.98
C HIS A 166 2.09 0.46 -6.11
N TYR A 167 2.74 1.47 -6.69
CA TYR A 167 4.20 1.56 -6.74
C TYR A 167 4.84 1.43 -5.35
N SER A 168 4.30 2.12 -4.35
CA SER A 168 4.82 2.06 -2.96
C SER A 168 4.73 0.65 -2.38
N TYR A 169 3.60 -0.04 -2.59
CA TYR A 169 3.43 -1.43 -2.17
C TYR A 169 4.43 -2.36 -2.86
N GLN A 170 4.60 -2.22 -4.18
CA GLN A 170 5.44 -3.12 -4.97
C GLN A 170 6.94 -2.88 -4.77
N ILE A 171 7.34 -1.68 -4.33
CA ILE A 171 8.71 -1.42 -3.86
C ILE A 171 8.99 -2.14 -2.55
N MET A 172 8.03 -2.16 -1.62
CA MET A 172 8.18 -2.83 -0.33
C MET A 172 8.13 -4.36 -0.46
N LEU A 173 7.25 -4.87 -1.34
CA LEU A 173 7.08 -6.28 -1.59
C LEU A 173 6.80 -6.53 -3.08
N PRO A 174 7.74 -7.12 -3.85
CA PRO A 174 7.57 -7.35 -5.29
C PRO A 174 6.32 -8.15 -5.66
N GLU A 175 5.87 -9.04 -4.78
CA GLU A 175 4.68 -9.87 -4.95
C GLU A 175 3.35 -9.15 -4.65
N ALA A 176 3.39 -7.93 -4.09
CA ALA A 176 2.19 -7.19 -3.72
C ALA A 176 1.24 -7.02 -4.90
N ILE A 177 -0.08 -7.04 -4.65
CA ILE A 177 -1.10 -6.93 -5.70
C ILE A 177 -2.04 -5.74 -5.47
N ALA A 178 -2.63 -5.23 -6.54
CA ALA A 178 -3.76 -4.33 -6.50
C ALA A 178 -5.00 -5.03 -7.05
N ILE A 179 -6.07 -5.12 -6.26
CA ILE A 179 -7.35 -5.69 -6.70
C ILE A 179 -8.33 -4.56 -6.96
N VAL A 180 -8.85 -4.48 -8.18
CA VAL A 180 -9.93 -3.54 -8.54
C VAL A 180 -11.24 -4.30 -8.62
N MET A 181 -12.24 -3.86 -7.87
CA MET A 181 -13.60 -4.39 -7.90
C MET A 181 -14.48 -3.43 -8.72
N ALA A 182 -14.96 -3.86 -9.89
CA ALA A 182 -15.73 -3.06 -10.82
C ALA A 182 -17.15 -3.65 -11.03
N PRO A 183 -18.09 -3.49 -10.07
CA PRO A 183 -19.38 -4.17 -10.09
C PRO A 183 -20.28 -3.83 -11.28
N LYS A 184 -20.05 -2.70 -11.96
CA LYS A 184 -20.83 -2.28 -13.15
C LYS A 184 -20.15 -2.59 -14.48
N ASP A 185 -18.94 -3.13 -14.46
CA ASP A 185 -18.27 -3.56 -15.68
C ASP A 185 -18.86 -4.89 -16.17
N SER A 186 -19.53 -4.85 -17.33
CA SER A 186 -20.17 -6.02 -17.93
C SER A 186 -19.18 -7.05 -18.46
N SER A 187 -17.92 -6.68 -18.68
CA SER A 187 -16.87 -7.56 -19.21
C SER A 187 -16.09 -8.26 -18.11
N ARG A 188 -15.79 -7.56 -17.01
CA ARG A 188 -14.92 -8.05 -15.95
C ARG A 188 -15.22 -7.32 -14.64
N ASN A 189 -15.86 -8.03 -13.72
CA ASN A 189 -16.27 -7.49 -12.43
C ASN A 189 -15.13 -7.26 -11.43
N HIS A 190 -13.95 -7.83 -11.67
CA HIS A 190 -12.74 -7.58 -10.88
C HIS A 190 -11.47 -7.87 -11.66
N GLY A 191 -10.36 -7.29 -11.23
CA GLY A 191 -9.04 -7.54 -11.81
C GLY A 191 -7.96 -7.46 -10.75
N ILE A 192 -6.92 -8.27 -10.92
CA ILE A 192 -5.76 -8.32 -10.03
C ILE A 192 -4.53 -7.91 -10.81
N PHE A 193 -3.87 -6.85 -10.39
CA PHE A 193 -2.84 -6.17 -11.16
C PHE A 193 -1.55 -6.02 -10.39
N ARG A 194 -0.45 -5.90 -11.15
CA ARG A 194 0.87 -5.46 -10.72
C ARG A 194 1.49 -4.52 -11.72
N LEU A 195 2.35 -3.61 -11.28
CA LEU A 195 3.21 -2.87 -12.19
C LEU A 195 4.17 -3.82 -12.89
N THR A 196 4.47 -3.56 -14.15
CA THR A 196 5.48 -4.32 -14.87
C THR A 196 6.87 -3.96 -14.33
N THR A 197 7.72 -4.98 -14.18
CA THR A 197 9.09 -4.82 -13.68
C THR A 197 10.07 -5.27 -14.77
N PRO A 198 11.05 -4.46 -15.18
CA PRO A 198 11.35 -3.12 -14.66
C PRO A 198 10.49 -1.99 -15.25
N GLY A 199 9.77 -2.22 -16.36
CA GLY A 199 9.14 -1.18 -17.18
C GLY A 199 8.26 -0.17 -16.43
N GLY A 200 7.06 -0.56 -16.04
CA GLY A 200 6.10 0.30 -15.35
C GLY A 200 6.61 0.84 -14.02
N MET A 201 7.33 0.01 -13.25
CA MET A 201 8.00 0.46 -12.02
C MET A 201 8.95 1.64 -12.28
N SER A 202 9.70 1.61 -13.39
CA SER A 202 10.62 2.69 -13.75
C SER A 202 9.90 3.97 -14.18
N VAL A 203 8.81 3.82 -14.95
CA VAL A 203 7.97 4.95 -15.38
C VAL A 203 7.37 5.68 -14.18
N ILE A 204 6.76 4.95 -13.25
CA ILE A 204 6.10 5.56 -12.09
C ILE A 204 7.12 6.17 -11.13
N ARG A 205 8.27 5.51 -10.91
CA ARG A 205 9.38 6.04 -10.09
C ARG A 205 9.83 7.44 -10.52
N GLN A 206 9.87 7.68 -11.82
CA GLN A 206 10.39 8.92 -12.40
C GLN A 206 9.31 9.99 -12.60
N CYS A 207 8.04 9.70 -12.28
CA CYS A 207 6.94 10.60 -12.54
C CYS A 207 6.75 11.63 -11.41
N PRO A 208 6.96 12.95 -11.66
CA PRO A 208 6.80 13.98 -10.64
C PRO A 208 5.37 14.54 -10.57
N ARG A 209 4.47 14.12 -11.47
CA ARG A 209 3.15 14.72 -11.64
C ARG A 209 2.21 14.31 -10.49
N ARG A 210 1.18 15.11 -10.26
CA ARG A 210 0.15 14.91 -9.23
C ARG A 210 -1.24 15.00 -9.85
N GLY A 211 -2.23 14.43 -9.17
CA GLY A 211 -3.60 14.29 -9.70
C GLY A 211 -3.69 13.32 -10.87
N PHE A 212 -4.82 13.28 -11.56
CA PHE A 212 -5.02 12.39 -12.70
C PHE A 212 -4.20 12.81 -13.93
N HIS A 213 -3.34 11.91 -14.40
CA HIS A 213 -2.56 12.14 -15.60
C HIS A 213 -2.20 10.85 -16.36
N PRO A 214 -2.06 10.92 -17.70
CA PRO A 214 -1.53 9.80 -18.47
C PRO A 214 -0.02 9.64 -18.24
N HIS A 215 0.46 8.43 -18.49
CA HIS A 215 1.88 8.07 -18.49
C HIS A 215 2.25 7.50 -19.84
N ASP A 216 3.45 7.84 -20.31
CA ASP A 216 4.00 7.24 -21.52
C ASP A 216 4.35 5.76 -21.26
N PRO A 217 4.28 4.90 -22.30
CA PRO A 217 4.75 3.52 -22.18
C PRO A 217 6.22 3.46 -21.73
N PRO A 218 6.65 2.40 -21.04
CA PRO A 218 8.05 2.21 -20.71
C PRO A 218 8.91 2.07 -22.00
N PRO A 219 10.24 2.28 -21.90
CA PRO A 219 11.12 2.25 -23.08
C PRO A 219 11.13 0.93 -23.87
N ASP A 220 10.74 -0.16 -23.23
CA ASP A 220 10.57 -1.48 -23.85
C ASP A 220 9.27 -1.63 -24.67
N GLY A 221 8.42 -0.60 -24.68
CA GLY A 221 7.12 -0.59 -25.34
C GLY A 221 6.04 -1.42 -24.63
N GLY A 222 6.33 -1.93 -23.43
CA GLY A 222 5.40 -2.73 -22.64
C GLY A 222 4.25 -1.92 -22.02
N PRO A 223 3.29 -2.58 -21.36
CA PRO A 223 2.30 -1.87 -20.56
C PRO A 223 2.89 -1.45 -19.20
N ILE A 224 2.33 -0.41 -18.59
CA ILE A 224 2.73 0.04 -17.24
C ILE A 224 2.37 -0.99 -16.16
N TYR A 225 1.23 -1.66 -16.33
CA TYR A 225 0.78 -2.70 -15.42
C TYR A 225 0.28 -3.90 -16.21
N LYS A 226 0.23 -5.06 -15.55
CA LYS A 226 -0.25 -6.32 -16.11
C LYS A 226 -1.21 -6.99 -15.14
N GLN A 227 -2.06 -7.84 -15.67
CA GLN A 227 -2.87 -8.74 -14.85
C GLN A 227 -1.97 -9.83 -14.25
N CYS A 228 -2.19 -10.18 -12.99
CA CYS A 228 -1.42 -11.20 -12.29
C CYS A 228 -1.92 -12.60 -12.68
N THR A 229 -1.01 -13.50 -13.03
CA THR A 229 -1.30 -14.90 -13.37
C THR A 229 -0.86 -15.88 -12.28
N ASP A 230 -0.13 -15.38 -11.29
CA ASP A 230 0.52 -16.08 -10.18
C ASP A 230 -0.24 -15.91 -8.85
N VAL A 231 -1.50 -15.46 -8.92
CA VAL A 231 -2.42 -15.36 -7.79
C VAL A 231 -3.40 -16.53 -7.82
N TYR A 232 -3.42 -17.29 -6.74
CA TYR A 232 -4.23 -18.48 -6.58
C TYR A 232 -5.45 -18.17 -5.72
N MET A 233 -6.63 -18.32 -6.31
CA MET A 233 -7.89 -18.14 -5.61
C MET A 233 -8.31 -19.47 -4.97
N ASP A 234 -8.36 -19.53 -3.64
CA ASP A 234 -8.80 -20.70 -2.88
C ASP A 234 -9.81 -20.29 -1.80
N PRO A 235 -11.10 -20.67 -1.93
CA PRO A 235 -12.14 -20.32 -0.96
C PRO A 235 -11.90 -20.89 0.44
N LYS A 236 -10.99 -21.85 0.60
CA LYS A 236 -10.63 -22.45 1.89
C LYS A 236 -9.63 -21.62 2.68
N VAL A 237 -8.99 -20.62 2.04
CA VAL A 237 -8.11 -19.68 2.75
C VAL A 237 -8.97 -18.90 3.72
N LYS A 238 -8.64 -19.02 5.00
CA LYS A 238 -9.27 -18.25 6.08
C LYS A 238 -8.63 -16.88 6.13
N PHE A 239 -9.46 -15.89 6.38
CA PHE A 239 -9.01 -14.53 6.62
C PHE A 239 -9.90 -13.88 7.67
N ASP A 240 -9.33 -12.92 8.39
CA ASP A 240 -10.05 -12.06 9.32
C ASP A 240 -10.37 -10.72 8.66
N VAL A 241 -11.48 -10.12 9.06
CA VAL A 241 -11.84 -8.74 8.69
C VAL A 241 -11.59 -7.84 9.88
N ILE A 242 -10.78 -6.80 9.69
CA ILE A 242 -10.42 -5.83 10.70
C ILE A 242 -10.90 -4.46 10.22
N ASP A 243 -12.02 -4.00 10.75
CA ASP A 243 -12.64 -2.72 10.35
C ASP A 243 -12.23 -1.62 11.33
N LEU A 244 -11.51 -0.61 10.84
CA LEU A 244 -10.95 0.50 11.61
C LEU A 244 -11.72 1.82 11.42
N ARG A 245 -12.78 1.83 10.61
CA ARG A 245 -13.53 3.05 10.23
C ARG A 245 -14.25 3.73 11.40
#